data_AF-A0A7Z9KVF6-F1
#
_entry.id   AF-A0A7Z9KVF6-F1
#
_cell.length_a   1.000
_cell.length_b   1.000
_cell.length_c   1.000
_cell.angle_alpha   90.00
_cell.angle_beta   90.00
_cell.angle_gamma   90.00
#
_symmetry.space_group_name_H-M   'P 1'
#
loop_
_entity.id
_entity.type
_entity.pdbx_description
1 polymer ?
#
loop_
_entity_poly.entity_id
_entity_poly.type
_entity_poly.pdbx_seq_one_letter_code
_entity_poly.pdbx_strand_id
1 'polypeptide(L)'
;MRFLNTIKDSLESVYRLESEFQLQDYVVPRSEMGDINDTPEQLLVREQGDSLEMALVLDDELINHEGPFDLDRFCQCAEGISHLLYLSHVALCGKQVSQLELELQAEIDKFVLCMFALRGQSIDLITKLFLSYELRDSVTCTKAAQRYDEANRLALGFCRYLDVNFVQSEQTDALLRLLRRVYRMGGSQKREFVNEYRL
;
A
#
# COMPACT_ATOMS: atom_id res chain seq x y z
N MET A 1 -5.70 8.67 -15.03
CA MET A 1 -4.49 9.20 -14.34
C MET A 1 -4.75 10.11 -13.13
N ARG A 2 -5.70 11.07 -13.15
CA ARG A 2 -5.96 11.98 -12.01
C ARG A 2 -6.24 11.26 -10.67
N PHE A 3 -7.00 10.17 -10.73
CA PHE A 3 -7.31 9.32 -9.59
C PHE A 3 -6.03 8.74 -8.95
N LEU A 4 -5.16 8.14 -9.75
CA LEU A 4 -3.87 7.59 -9.31
C LEU A 4 -2.96 8.68 -8.71
N ASN A 5 -2.88 9.85 -9.33
CA ASN A 5 -2.12 10.97 -8.76
C ASN A 5 -2.67 11.43 -7.41
N THR A 6 -3.99 11.41 -7.21
CA THR A 6 -4.60 11.75 -5.91
C THR A 6 -4.16 10.79 -4.81
N ILE A 7 -4.04 9.50 -5.13
CA ILE A 7 -3.54 8.48 -4.19
C ILE A 7 -2.06 8.73 -3.87
N LYS A 8 -1.23 8.95 -4.90
CA LYS A 8 0.18 9.30 -4.73
C LYS A 8 0.35 10.53 -3.83
N ASP A 9 -0.30 11.64 -4.18
CA ASP A 9 -0.19 12.90 -3.45
C ASP A 9 -0.63 12.75 -1.98
N SER A 10 -1.64 11.92 -1.73
CA SER A 10 -2.11 11.61 -0.37
C SER A 10 -1.05 10.87 0.44
N LEU A 11 -0.42 9.83 -0.13
CA LEU A 11 0.65 9.09 0.54
C LEU A 11 1.89 9.96 0.76
N GLU A 12 2.28 10.77 -0.22
CA GLU A 12 3.39 11.72 -0.07
C GLU A 12 3.13 12.73 1.04
N SER A 13 1.90 13.24 1.15
CA SER A 13 1.50 14.15 2.22
C SER A 13 1.52 13.48 3.60
N VAL A 14 0.98 12.25 3.71
CA VAL A 14 1.01 11.46 4.94
C VAL A 14 2.45 11.27 5.41
N TYR A 15 3.33 10.83 4.51
CA TYR A 15 4.70 10.44 4.86
C TYR A 15 5.74 11.55 4.77
N ARG A 16 5.36 12.72 4.23
CA ARG A 16 6.27 13.81 3.84
C ARG A 16 7.39 13.28 2.97
N LEU A 17 6.99 12.73 1.83
CA LEU A 17 7.91 12.29 0.79
C LEU A 17 8.03 13.40 -0.25
N GLU A 18 9.22 13.53 -0.81
CA GLU A 18 9.51 14.38 -1.95
C GLU A 18 9.92 13.44 -3.09
N SER A 19 8.95 12.80 -3.75
CA SER A 19 9.29 12.01 -4.95
C SER A 19 9.45 12.95 -6.13
N GLU A 20 10.60 12.84 -6.81
CA GLU A 20 10.89 13.64 -8.00
C GLU A 20 10.25 13.06 -9.27
N PHE A 21 9.73 11.84 -9.17
CA PHE A 21 9.21 11.12 -10.32
C PHE A 21 7.73 11.41 -10.58
N GLN A 22 7.37 11.38 -11.86
CA GLN A 22 6.00 11.49 -12.30
C GLN A 22 5.38 10.09 -12.43
N LEU A 23 4.17 9.90 -11.91
CA LEU A 23 3.55 8.57 -11.86
C LEU A 23 3.33 7.98 -13.26
N GLN A 24 3.03 8.82 -14.26
CA GLN A 24 2.84 8.40 -15.64
C GLN A 24 4.09 7.78 -16.29
N ASP A 25 5.29 8.05 -15.75
CA ASP A 25 6.53 7.47 -16.29
C ASP A 25 6.73 6.02 -15.83
N TYR A 26 5.95 5.57 -14.83
CA TYR A 26 6.06 4.25 -14.21
C TYR A 26 4.81 3.40 -14.43
N VAL A 27 3.63 4.01 -14.65
CA VAL A 27 2.39 3.28 -14.86
C VAL A 27 2.31 2.77 -16.29
N VAL A 28 2.15 1.46 -16.44
CA VAL A 28 1.99 0.78 -17.74
C VAL A 28 0.62 0.10 -17.78
N PRO A 29 -0.22 0.36 -18.79
CA PRO A 29 -1.45 -0.38 -18.98
C PRO A 29 -1.18 -1.87 -19.22
N ARG A 30 -1.99 -2.74 -18.64
CA ARG A 30 -1.84 -4.19 -18.83
C ARG A 30 -1.98 -4.60 -20.30
N SER A 31 -2.85 -3.93 -21.05
CA SER A 31 -3.00 -4.14 -22.49
C SER A 31 -1.71 -3.92 -23.31
N GLU A 32 -0.74 -3.17 -22.76
CA GLU A 32 0.57 -2.92 -23.37
C GLU A 32 1.64 -3.95 -22.94
N MET A 33 1.31 -4.82 -21.98
CA MET A 33 2.22 -5.84 -21.48
C MET A 33 2.04 -7.17 -22.22
N GLY A 34 3.15 -7.91 -22.34
CA GLY A 34 3.15 -9.27 -22.89
C GLY A 34 2.61 -10.31 -21.89
N ASP A 35 3.13 -11.53 -21.98
CA ASP A 35 2.73 -12.65 -21.10
C ASP A 35 3.24 -12.42 -19.66
N ILE A 36 2.45 -11.70 -18.87
CA ILE A 36 2.66 -11.46 -17.44
C ILE A 36 1.58 -12.16 -16.61
N ASN A 37 1.77 -12.22 -15.30
CA ASN A 37 0.76 -12.80 -14.42
C ASN A 37 -0.59 -12.07 -14.58
N ASP A 38 -1.67 -12.83 -14.59
CA ASP A 38 -3.03 -12.31 -14.65
C ASP A 38 -3.45 -11.77 -13.27
N THR A 39 -2.89 -10.61 -12.92
CA THR A 39 -3.24 -9.84 -11.72
C THR A 39 -3.55 -8.40 -12.09
N PRO A 40 -4.55 -7.77 -11.46
CA PRO A 40 -4.99 -6.42 -11.85
C PRO A 40 -3.96 -5.33 -11.54
N GLU A 41 -3.08 -5.58 -10.58
CA GLU A 41 -1.96 -4.74 -10.20
C GLU A 41 -0.71 -5.63 -10.11
N GLN A 42 0.43 -5.11 -10.58
CA GLN A 42 1.72 -5.75 -10.41
C GLN A 42 2.86 -4.72 -10.52
N LEU A 43 3.70 -4.61 -9.49
CA LEU A 43 4.96 -3.89 -9.58
C LEU A 43 6.08 -4.81 -10.12
N LEU A 44 6.58 -4.48 -11.31
CA LEU A 44 7.76 -5.11 -11.90
C LEU A 44 9.01 -4.34 -11.50
N VAL A 45 10.07 -5.08 -11.19
CA VAL A 45 11.34 -4.53 -10.70
C VAL A 45 12.48 -5.21 -11.43
N ARG A 46 13.43 -4.41 -11.92
CA ARG A 46 14.67 -4.90 -12.53
C ARG A 46 15.85 -4.17 -11.93
N GLU A 47 16.76 -4.92 -11.34
CA GLU A 47 18.05 -4.41 -10.87
C GLU A 47 19.07 -4.47 -12.02
N GLN A 48 19.74 -3.34 -12.29
CA GLN A 48 20.82 -3.25 -13.26
C GLN A 48 21.97 -2.43 -12.69
N GLY A 49 23.01 -3.11 -12.19
CA GLY A 49 24.12 -2.46 -11.51
C GLY A 49 23.64 -1.68 -10.28
N ASP A 50 23.96 -0.39 -10.23
CA ASP A 50 23.53 0.51 -9.15
C ASP A 50 22.16 1.16 -9.40
N SER A 51 21.43 0.72 -10.44
CA SER A 51 20.12 1.26 -10.80
C SER A 51 19.00 0.27 -10.55
N LEU A 52 17.85 0.80 -10.12
CA LEU A 52 16.60 0.07 -9.95
C LEU A 52 15.58 0.62 -10.94
N GLU A 53 15.18 -0.20 -11.90
CA GLU A 53 14.07 0.12 -12.80
C GLU A 53 12.78 -0.48 -12.26
N MET A 54 11.69 0.27 -12.38
CA MET A 54 10.38 -0.13 -11.86
C MET A 54 9.30 0.19 -12.89
N ALA A 55 8.29 -0.69 -12.99
CA ALA A 55 7.09 -0.44 -13.77
C ALA A 55 5.87 -0.95 -12.99
N LEU A 56 4.90 -0.07 -12.75
CA LEU A 56 3.63 -0.40 -12.11
C LEU A 56 2.62 -0.75 -13.19
N VAL A 57 2.36 -2.04 -13.38
CA VAL A 57 1.38 -2.51 -14.35
C VAL A 57 -0.01 -2.52 -13.72
N LEU A 58 -0.95 -1.82 -14.33
CA LEU A 58 -2.34 -1.72 -13.86
C LEU A 58 -3.32 -2.10 -14.96
N ASP A 59 -4.45 -2.69 -14.56
CA ASP A 59 -5.53 -2.97 -15.49
C ASP A 59 -6.03 -1.66 -16.07
N ASP A 60 -6.35 -1.67 -17.37
CA ASP A 60 -6.84 -0.51 -18.09
C ASP A 60 -8.06 0.12 -17.40
N GLU A 61 -8.91 -0.70 -16.76
CA GLU A 61 -10.06 -0.23 -15.98
C GLU A 61 -9.69 0.53 -14.71
N LEU A 62 -8.55 0.24 -14.09
CA LEU A 62 -8.05 0.95 -12.92
C LEU A 62 -7.46 2.31 -13.33
N ILE A 63 -6.73 2.36 -14.45
CA ILE A 63 -6.10 3.59 -14.97
C ILE A 63 -7.15 4.62 -15.41
N ASN A 64 -8.21 4.14 -16.07
CA ASN A 64 -9.25 4.94 -16.70
C ASN A 64 -10.50 5.12 -15.83
N HIS A 65 -10.41 4.83 -14.53
CA HIS A 65 -11.55 4.98 -13.64
C HIS A 65 -11.95 6.46 -13.45
N GLU A 66 -13.19 6.78 -13.85
CA GLU A 66 -13.83 8.09 -13.65
C GLU A 66 -15.18 7.98 -12.91
N GLY A 67 -15.47 6.81 -12.34
CA GLY A 67 -16.73 6.48 -11.70
C GLY A 67 -16.86 6.95 -10.24
N PRO A 68 -17.95 6.58 -9.55
CA PRO A 68 -18.08 6.80 -8.11
C PRO A 68 -17.01 6.01 -7.35
N PHE A 69 -16.73 6.42 -6.12
CA PHE A 69 -15.75 5.74 -5.27
C PHE A 69 -16.10 4.25 -5.12
N ASP A 70 -15.16 3.40 -5.53
CA ASP A 70 -15.18 1.96 -5.35
C ASP A 70 -14.00 1.56 -4.46
N LEU A 71 -14.31 0.93 -3.31
CA LEU A 71 -13.31 0.59 -2.31
C LEU A 71 -12.31 -0.44 -2.83
N ASP A 72 -12.76 -1.44 -3.60
CA ASP A 72 -11.88 -2.50 -4.11
C ASP A 72 -10.88 -1.94 -5.12
N ARG A 73 -11.37 -1.17 -6.10
CA ARG A 73 -10.52 -0.47 -7.08
C ARG A 73 -9.57 0.51 -6.40
N PHE A 74 -10.06 1.25 -5.41
CA PHE A 74 -9.23 2.17 -4.62
C PHE A 74 -8.11 1.44 -3.90
N CYS A 75 -8.41 0.31 -3.25
CA CYS A 75 -7.42 -0.50 -2.55
C CYS A 75 -6.37 -1.08 -3.49
N GLN A 76 -6.75 -1.58 -4.67
CA GLN A 76 -5.80 -2.10 -5.66
C GLN A 76 -4.85 -1.01 -6.18
N CYS A 77 -5.37 0.17 -6.48
CA CYS A 77 -4.53 1.30 -6.89
C CYS A 77 -3.63 1.78 -5.74
N ALA A 78 -4.16 1.82 -4.52
CA ALA A 78 -3.41 2.20 -3.32
C ALA A 78 -2.26 1.24 -3.02
N GLU A 79 -2.46 -0.06 -3.19
CA GLU A 79 -1.44 -1.09 -3.01
C GLU A 79 -0.27 -0.90 -3.98
N GLY A 80 -0.55 -0.79 -5.29
CA GLY A 80 0.50 -0.59 -6.28
C GLY A 80 1.28 0.71 -6.13
N ILE A 81 0.58 1.81 -5.81
CA ILE A 81 1.24 3.11 -5.57
C ILE A 81 2.03 3.09 -4.27
N SER A 82 1.53 2.42 -3.23
CA SER A 82 2.27 2.20 -1.97
C SER A 82 3.56 1.43 -2.23
N HIS A 83 3.50 0.31 -2.97
CA HIS A 83 4.67 -0.48 -3.35
C HIS A 83 5.69 0.37 -4.11
N LEU A 84 5.25 1.12 -5.13
CA LEU A 84 6.14 1.98 -5.93
C LEU A 84 6.83 3.05 -5.07
N LEU A 85 6.07 3.80 -4.27
CA LEU A 85 6.62 4.86 -3.43
C LEU A 85 7.54 4.30 -2.34
N TYR A 86 7.14 3.23 -1.68
CA TYR A 86 7.91 2.65 -0.58
C TYR A 86 9.19 2.00 -1.06
N LEU A 87 9.15 1.26 -2.18
CA LEU A 87 10.35 0.68 -2.79
C LEU A 87 11.31 1.78 -3.26
N SER A 88 10.80 2.84 -3.89
CA SER A 88 11.60 4.00 -4.28
C SER A 88 12.29 4.63 -3.07
N HIS A 89 11.56 4.84 -1.98
CA HIS A 89 12.11 5.42 -0.75
C HIS A 89 13.21 4.54 -0.14
N VAL A 90 12.97 3.23 -0.05
CA VAL A 90 13.94 2.26 0.51
C VAL A 90 15.19 2.19 -0.34
N ALA A 91 15.05 2.16 -1.67
CA ALA A 91 16.17 2.15 -2.61
C ALA A 91 17.03 3.42 -2.49
N LEU A 92 16.41 4.60 -2.43
CA LEU A 92 17.11 5.88 -2.23
C LEU A 92 17.84 5.95 -0.87
N CYS A 93 17.36 5.22 0.12
CA CYS A 93 18.01 5.09 1.42
C CYS A 93 19.13 4.02 1.45
N GLY A 94 19.40 3.33 0.33
CA GLY A 94 20.37 2.24 0.25
C GLY A 94 20.02 1.04 1.13
N LYS A 95 18.73 0.82 1.41
CA LYS A 95 18.24 -0.28 2.24
C LYS A 95 17.64 -1.39 1.38
N GLN A 96 17.59 -2.59 1.93
CA GLN A 96 16.85 -3.70 1.36
C GLN A 96 15.44 -3.76 1.94
N VAL A 97 14.49 -4.25 1.15
CA VAL A 97 13.10 -4.46 1.56
C VAL A 97 12.70 -5.90 1.24
N SER A 98 11.98 -6.54 2.16
CA SER A 98 11.40 -7.86 1.91
C SER A 98 10.00 -7.73 1.30
N GLN A 99 9.54 -8.72 0.53
CA GLN A 99 8.17 -8.71 0.02
C GLN A 99 7.14 -8.60 1.16
N LEU A 100 7.35 -9.30 2.29
CA LEU A 100 6.45 -9.21 3.44
C LEU A 100 6.34 -7.78 3.99
N GLU A 101 7.45 -7.05 3.97
CA GLU A 101 7.48 -5.65 4.42
C GLU A 101 6.77 -4.71 3.45
N LEU A 102 6.88 -4.96 2.14
CA LEU A 102 6.10 -4.26 1.12
C LEU A 102 4.60 -4.45 1.36
N GLU A 103 4.15 -5.71 1.46
CA GLU A 103 2.73 -6.02 1.68
C GLU A 103 2.22 -5.40 2.99
N LEU A 104 2.99 -5.52 4.07
CA LEU A 104 2.64 -4.92 5.37
C LEU A 104 2.45 -3.40 5.26
N GLN A 105 3.34 -2.71 4.54
CA GLN A 105 3.22 -1.27 4.36
C GLN A 105 2.01 -0.92 3.51
N ALA A 106 1.74 -1.68 2.45
CA ALA A 106 0.56 -1.49 1.60
C ALA A 106 -0.75 -1.67 2.36
N GLU A 107 -0.84 -2.66 3.25
CA GLU A 107 -2.02 -2.85 4.11
C GLU A 107 -2.27 -1.66 5.06
N ILE A 108 -1.21 -1.13 5.66
CA ILE A 108 -1.30 0.08 6.50
C ILE A 108 -1.75 1.29 5.65
N ASP A 109 -1.19 1.44 4.46
CA ASP A 109 -1.48 2.54 3.55
C ASP A 109 -2.93 2.51 3.07
N LYS A 110 -3.45 1.32 2.70
CA LYS A 110 -4.87 1.12 2.35
C LYS A 110 -5.78 1.61 3.47
N PHE A 111 -5.51 1.22 4.73
CA PHE A 111 -6.30 1.67 5.87
C PHE A 111 -6.26 3.19 6.06
N VAL A 112 -5.05 3.79 6.06
CA VAL A 112 -4.86 5.24 6.26
C VAL A 112 -5.56 6.04 5.16
N LEU A 113 -5.39 5.63 3.90
CA LEU A 113 -6.02 6.29 2.76
C LEU A 113 -7.55 6.18 2.82
N CYS A 114 -8.08 4.99 3.09
CA CYS A 114 -9.53 4.78 3.22
C CYS A 114 -10.12 5.61 4.36
N MET A 115 -9.43 5.68 5.51
CA MET A 115 -9.85 6.49 6.64
C MET A 115 -9.98 7.98 6.28
N PHE A 116 -9.01 8.54 5.53
CA PHE A 116 -9.09 9.92 5.09
C PHE A 116 -10.13 10.13 3.99
N ALA A 117 -10.20 9.24 3.00
CA ALA A 117 -11.13 9.34 1.87
C ALA A 117 -12.60 9.19 2.29
N LEU A 118 -12.86 8.37 3.31
CA LEU A 118 -14.20 8.04 3.80
C LEU A 118 -14.53 8.72 5.12
N ARG A 119 -13.78 9.77 5.50
CA ARG A 119 -14.00 10.52 6.74
C ARG A 119 -15.44 11.02 6.81
N GLY A 120 -16.10 10.77 7.94
CA GLY A 120 -17.50 11.14 8.17
C GLY A 120 -18.53 10.14 7.64
N GLN A 121 -18.09 9.05 6.99
CA GLN A 121 -18.95 7.92 6.64
C GLN A 121 -18.88 6.85 7.74
N SER A 122 -20.03 6.26 8.08
CA SER A 122 -20.09 5.14 9.02
C SER A 122 -19.75 3.83 8.29
N ILE A 123 -18.46 3.62 8.04
CA ILE A 123 -17.94 2.42 7.38
C ILE A 123 -16.98 1.71 8.35
N ASP A 124 -17.26 0.43 8.63
CA ASP A 124 -16.34 -0.44 9.37
C ASP A 124 -15.17 -0.85 8.48
N LEU A 125 -14.14 0.00 8.41
CA LEU A 125 -12.93 -0.24 7.61
C LEU A 125 -12.15 -1.45 8.10
N ILE A 126 -12.14 -1.72 9.40
CA ILE A 126 -11.41 -2.87 9.95
C ILE A 126 -11.98 -4.16 9.39
N THR A 127 -13.31 -4.32 9.42
CA THR A 127 -13.95 -5.51 8.88
C THR A 127 -13.78 -5.62 7.37
N LYS A 128 -13.95 -4.51 6.65
CA LYS A 128 -13.87 -4.52 5.17
C LYS A 128 -12.47 -4.82 4.65
N LEU A 129 -11.42 -4.26 5.26
CA LEU A 129 -10.06 -4.38 4.75
C LEU A 129 -9.35 -5.66 5.24
N PHE A 130 -9.62 -6.09 6.48
CA PHE A 130 -8.81 -7.13 7.12
C PHE A 130 -9.57 -8.42 7.46
N LEU A 131 -10.89 -8.39 7.61
CA LEU A 131 -11.66 -9.57 8.02
C LEU A 131 -12.48 -10.19 6.88
N SER A 132 -12.77 -9.40 5.84
CA SER A 132 -13.60 -9.81 4.70
C SER A 132 -12.81 -9.87 3.39
N TYR A 133 -11.48 -9.98 3.46
CA TYR A 133 -10.65 -10.07 2.27
C TYR A 133 -10.65 -11.51 1.73
N GLU A 134 -10.58 -11.63 0.41
CA GLU A 134 -10.45 -12.91 -0.28
C GLU A 134 -9.16 -12.88 -1.10
N LEU A 135 -8.36 -13.94 -0.97
CA LEU A 135 -7.22 -14.15 -1.86
C LEU A 135 -7.73 -14.55 -3.24
N ARG A 136 -7.21 -13.92 -4.29
CA ARG A 136 -7.49 -14.32 -5.66
C ARG A 136 -6.91 -15.70 -5.94
N ASP A 137 -7.56 -16.46 -6.84
CA ASP A 137 -7.13 -17.82 -7.22
C ASP A 137 -5.68 -17.87 -7.73
N SER A 138 -5.17 -16.80 -8.33
CA SER A 138 -3.80 -16.66 -8.81
C SER A 138 -2.74 -16.62 -7.69
N VAL A 139 -3.15 -16.42 -6.43
CA VAL A 139 -2.28 -16.34 -5.23
C VAL A 139 -2.23 -17.67 -4.46
N THR A 140 -2.90 -18.72 -4.94
CA THR A 140 -3.06 -20.02 -4.24
C THR A 140 -1.78 -20.84 -4.01
N CYS A 141 -0.61 -20.36 -4.45
CA CYS A 141 0.67 -20.90 -3.98
C CYS A 141 0.81 -20.63 -2.47
N THR A 142 1.01 -21.68 -1.68
CA THR A 142 1.04 -21.61 -0.20
C THR A 142 2.00 -20.57 0.36
N LYS A 143 3.15 -20.32 -0.28
CA LYS A 143 4.11 -19.31 0.19
C LYS A 143 3.64 -17.87 -0.06
N ALA A 144 2.92 -17.62 -1.16
CA ALA A 144 2.37 -16.30 -1.45
C ALA A 144 1.19 -16.01 -0.51
N ALA A 145 0.26 -16.97 -0.38
CA ALA A 145 -0.84 -16.89 0.57
C ALA A 145 -0.37 -16.62 2.01
N GLN A 146 0.61 -17.39 2.51
CA GLN A 146 1.19 -17.18 3.84
C GLN A 146 1.75 -15.77 4.05
N ARG A 147 2.31 -15.15 3.00
CA ARG A 147 2.84 -13.79 3.08
C ARG A 147 1.71 -12.76 3.20
N TYR A 148 0.69 -12.87 2.36
CA TYR A 148 -0.48 -11.98 2.43
C TYR A 148 -1.20 -12.12 3.77
N ASP A 149 -1.42 -13.35 4.23
CA ASP A 149 -2.04 -13.63 5.52
C ASP A 149 -1.25 -12.99 6.67
N GLU A 150 0.08 -13.15 6.67
CA GLU A 150 0.93 -12.59 7.72
C GLU A 150 0.99 -11.06 7.68
N ALA A 151 1.07 -10.46 6.48
CA ALA A 151 1.01 -9.01 6.31
C ALA A 151 -0.32 -8.45 6.81
N ASN A 152 -1.43 -9.05 6.39
CA ASN A 152 -2.78 -8.67 6.79
C ASN A 152 -2.97 -8.79 8.31
N ARG A 153 -2.52 -9.90 8.91
CA ARG A 153 -2.60 -10.14 10.35
C ARG A 153 -1.81 -9.10 11.16
N LEU A 154 -0.59 -8.77 10.74
CA LEU A 154 0.23 -7.74 11.39
C LEU A 154 -0.40 -6.36 11.24
N ALA A 155 -0.86 -6.02 10.03
CA ALA A 155 -1.51 -4.75 9.75
C ALA A 155 -2.82 -4.58 10.52
N LEU A 156 -3.63 -5.63 10.68
CA LEU A 156 -4.88 -5.61 11.43
C LEU A 156 -4.68 -5.16 12.88
N GLY A 157 -3.72 -5.77 13.59
CA GLY A 157 -3.43 -5.42 14.99
C GLY A 157 -3.03 -3.95 15.11
N PHE A 158 -2.11 -3.52 14.26
CA PHE A 158 -1.62 -2.14 14.25
C PHE A 158 -2.72 -1.13 13.84
N CYS A 159 -3.50 -1.41 12.79
CA CYS A 159 -4.55 -0.50 12.32
C CYS A 159 -5.71 -0.39 13.32
N ARG A 160 -6.05 -1.46 14.05
CA ARG A 160 -6.97 -1.37 15.21
C ARG A 160 -6.42 -0.47 16.30
N TYR A 161 -5.14 -0.60 16.62
CA TYR A 161 -4.48 0.29 17.57
C TYR A 161 -4.56 1.75 17.09
N LEU A 162 -4.27 2.01 15.80
CA LEU A 162 -4.39 3.35 15.22
C LEU A 162 -5.82 3.90 15.33
N ASP A 163 -6.81 3.07 14.99
CA ASP A 163 -8.23 3.43 15.00
C ASP A 163 -8.67 3.90 16.39
N VAL A 164 -8.48 3.05 17.38
CA VAL A 164 -8.91 3.31 18.77
C VAL A 164 -8.17 4.49 19.40
N ASN A 165 -6.85 4.60 19.16
CA ASN A 165 -6.04 5.57 19.89
C ASN A 165 -5.96 6.93 19.23
N PHE A 166 -6.12 7.03 17.90
CA PHE A 166 -5.95 8.30 17.19
C PHE A 166 -7.11 8.67 16.27
N VAL A 167 -7.73 7.71 15.58
CA VAL A 167 -8.77 8.02 14.60
C VAL A 167 -10.06 8.44 15.30
N GLN A 168 -10.54 7.60 16.22
CA GLN A 168 -11.76 7.85 16.99
C GLN A 168 -11.64 9.07 17.92
N SER A 169 -10.42 9.38 18.37
CA SER A 169 -10.11 10.55 19.20
C SER A 169 -9.70 11.79 18.40
N GLU A 170 -9.77 11.72 17.06
CA GLU A 170 -9.41 12.80 16.13
C GLU A 170 -7.99 13.37 16.28
N GLN A 171 -7.06 12.60 16.84
CA GLN A 171 -5.66 12.99 17.07
C GLN A 171 -4.79 12.88 15.80
N THR A 172 -5.20 13.59 14.75
CA THR A 172 -4.60 13.51 13.40
C THR A 172 -3.10 13.80 13.39
N ASP A 173 -2.64 14.81 14.13
CA ASP A 173 -1.21 15.16 14.17
C ASP A 173 -0.35 14.07 14.84
N ALA A 174 -0.87 13.44 15.90
CA ALA A 174 -0.18 12.35 16.57
C ALA A 174 -0.14 11.10 15.69
N LEU A 175 -1.25 10.78 15.01
CA LEU A 175 -1.32 9.72 14.00
C LEU A 175 -0.27 9.92 12.92
N LEU A 176 -0.22 11.08 12.29
CA LEU A 176 0.72 11.37 11.21
C LEU A 176 2.18 11.30 11.68
N ARG A 177 2.49 11.73 12.91
CA ARG A 177 3.84 11.56 13.48
C ARG A 177 4.20 10.08 13.63
N LEU A 178 3.29 9.26 14.13
CA LEU A 178 3.50 7.83 14.29
C LEU A 178 3.68 7.13 12.93
N LEU A 179 2.78 7.39 11.98
CA LEU A 179 2.86 6.84 10.62
C LEU A 179 4.20 7.18 9.95
N ARG A 180 4.65 8.43 10.03
CA ARG A 180 5.95 8.87 9.48
C ARG A 180 7.13 8.16 10.13
N ARG A 181 7.06 7.89 11.43
CA ARG A 181 8.08 7.13 12.16
C ARG A 181 8.11 5.68 11.70
N VAL A 182 6.95 5.01 11.65
CA VAL A 182 6.85 3.61 11.25
C VAL A 182 7.29 3.42 9.81
N TYR A 183 6.87 4.29 8.88
CA TYR A 183 7.26 4.22 7.47
C TYR A 183 8.77 4.13 7.26
N ARG A 184 9.55 4.85 8.08
CA ARG A 184 11.03 4.94 7.99
C ARG A 184 11.78 3.82 8.72
N MET A 185 11.09 2.96 9.47
CA MET A 185 11.68 1.77 10.09
C MET A 185 12.05 0.74 9.02
N GLY A 186 13.20 0.08 9.18
CA GLY A 186 13.56 -1.07 8.33
C GLY A 186 12.79 -2.34 8.71
N GLY A 187 12.75 -3.34 7.82
CA GLY A 187 11.85 -4.48 7.92
C GLY A 187 11.80 -5.26 9.23
N SER A 188 12.93 -5.56 9.88
CA SER A 188 12.91 -6.25 11.17
C SER A 188 12.30 -5.37 12.27
N GLN A 189 12.77 -4.13 12.37
CA GLN A 189 12.29 -3.15 13.34
C GLN A 189 10.81 -2.82 13.14
N LYS A 190 10.37 -2.62 11.89
CA LYS A 190 8.98 -2.33 11.55
C LYS A 190 8.08 -3.49 12.00
N ARG A 191 8.45 -4.72 11.66
CA ARG A 191 7.69 -5.92 12.04
C ARG A 191 7.61 -6.11 13.54
N GLU A 192 8.73 -5.94 14.26
CA GLU A 192 8.74 -6.01 15.72
C GLU A 192 7.81 -4.97 16.33
N PHE A 193 7.93 -3.71 15.89
CA PHE A 193 7.10 -2.61 16.36
C PHE A 193 5.60 -2.85 16.13
N VAL A 194 5.18 -3.25 14.92
CA VAL A 194 3.75 -3.50 14.66
C VAL A 194 3.23 -4.74 15.38
N ASN A 195 4.09 -5.73 15.63
CA ASN A 195 3.72 -6.97 16.30
C ASN A 195 3.47 -6.77 17.81
N GLU A 196 3.97 -5.68 18.42
CA GLU A 196 3.61 -5.28 19.79
C GLU A 196 2.11 -5.00 19.95
N TYR A 197 1.43 -4.67 18.86
CA TYR A 197 -0.02 -4.38 18.83
C TYR A 197 -0.86 -5.56 18.36
N ARG A 198 -0.28 -6.76 18.32
CA ARG A 198 -1.02 -7.98 18.01
C ARG A 198 -2.01 -8.26 19.14
N LEU A 199 -3.29 -8.37 18.79
CA LEU A 199 -4.34 -8.94 19.64
C LEU A 199 -4.26 -10.47 19.61
#